data_AF-A0A7V4T7B6-F1
#
_entry.id   AF-A0A7V4T7B6-F1
#
_cell.length_a   1.000
_cell.length_b   1.000
_cell.length_c   1.000
_cell.angle_alpha   90.00
_cell.angle_beta   90.00
_cell.angle_gamma   90.00
#
_symmetry.space_group_name_H-M   'P 1'
#
loop_
_entity.id
_entity.type
_entity.pdbx_description
1 polymer ?
#
loop_
_entity_poly.entity_id
_entity_poly.type
_entity_poly.pdbx_seq_one_letter_code
_entity_poly.pdbx_strand_id
1 'polypeptide(L)'
;MSKIDDQFPGSTLFDLRGKQSVRATFKLSQKAIDAIGLVAIHMGIKQKSLFDHIIEDLDALDSLAKTIRIRQFEKIPRRQKTFVLSRKTIEALGTISQAYGTPRDALVEYSVKKLESIISGEKLRHEERKILQKNVIDHFNQGKKLYQKAINILGKDDPFCRRFEKAIFACQKTQEELTDFLNKSKVLEEF
;
A
#
# COMPACT_ATOMS: atom_id res chain seq x y z
N MET A 1 8.78 48.78 -16.57
CA MET A 1 7.71 47.82 -16.27
C MET A 1 8.28 46.43 -16.44
N SER A 2 8.38 45.69 -15.34
CA SER A 2 9.12 44.44 -15.17
C SER A 2 8.50 43.28 -15.93
N LYS A 3 9.33 42.53 -16.67
CA LYS A 3 9.02 41.18 -17.14
C LYS A 3 8.80 40.31 -15.91
N ILE A 4 7.61 39.73 -15.78
CA ILE A 4 7.34 38.70 -14.78
C ILE A 4 8.03 37.43 -15.27
N ASP A 5 9.13 37.11 -14.60
CA ASP A 5 9.86 35.86 -14.70
C ASP A 5 9.01 34.82 -13.95
N ASP A 6 8.17 34.08 -14.67
CA ASP A 6 7.37 32.98 -14.12
C ASP A 6 8.31 31.81 -13.78
N GLN A 7 8.94 31.89 -12.61
CA GLN A 7 9.73 30.83 -12.00
C GLN A 7 8.80 29.73 -11.46
N PHE A 8 8.24 28.92 -12.36
CA PHE A 8 7.83 27.56 -11.99
C PHE A 8 9.05 26.64 -12.13
N PRO A 9 9.57 26.05 -11.05
CA PRO A 9 10.70 25.15 -11.14
C PRO A 9 10.30 23.87 -11.91
N GLY A 10 10.70 23.81 -13.18
CA GLY A 10 11.26 22.61 -13.80
C GLY A 10 10.39 21.36 -13.96
N SER A 11 9.05 21.44 -13.98
CA SER A 11 8.26 20.34 -14.58
C SER A 11 8.08 20.62 -16.07
N THR A 12 8.88 20.00 -16.92
CA THR A 12 8.66 20.11 -18.37
C THR A 12 7.28 19.52 -18.71
N LEU A 13 6.61 20.00 -19.77
CA LEU A 13 5.35 19.40 -20.25
C LEU A 13 5.44 17.88 -20.48
N PHE A 14 6.65 17.38 -20.76
CA PHE A 14 6.95 15.95 -20.88
C PHE A 14 6.82 15.20 -19.54
N ASP A 15 7.22 15.79 -18.42
CA ASP A 15 7.09 15.19 -17.09
C ASP A 15 5.62 15.01 -16.68
N LEU A 16 4.77 15.97 -17.07
CA LEU A 16 3.33 15.87 -16.84
C LEU A 16 2.70 14.77 -17.69
N ARG A 17 3.18 14.58 -18.93
CA ARG A 17 2.71 13.51 -19.82
C ARG A 17 3.11 12.13 -19.32
N GLY A 18 4.31 11.98 -18.75
CA GLY A 18 4.78 10.74 -18.13
C GLY A 18 3.95 10.31 -16.92
N LYS A 19 3.40 11.28 -16.18
CA LYS A 19 2.52 11.04 -15.01
C LYS A 19 1.08 10.64 -15.38
N GLN A 20 0.71 10.68 -16.66
CA GLN A 20 -0.61 10.28 -17.13
C GLN A 20 -0.93 8.84 -16.72
N SER A 21 -2.13 8.63 -16.17
CA SER A 21 -2.59 7.31 -15.78
C SER A 21 -3.04 6.51 -17.00
N VAL A 22 -2.50 5.31 -17.16
CA VAL A 22 -2.85 4.35 -18.22
C VAL A 22 -3.26 3.02 -17.62
N ARG A 23 -4.12 2.25 -18.31
CA ARG A 23 -4.48 0.89 -17.91
C ARG A 23 -3.63 -0.12 -18.69
N ALA A 24 -3.10 -1.11 -18.00
CA ALA A 24 -2.41 -2.22 -18.61
C ALA A 24 -2.84 -3.54 -17.95
N THR A 25 -3.00 -4.57 -18.77
CA THR A 25 -3.34 -5.92 -18.31
C THR A 25 -2.07 -6.76 -18.34
N PHE A 26 -1.75 -7.39 -17.21
CA PHE A 26 -0.64 -8.33 -17.08
C PHE A 26 -1.15 -9.73 -16.78
N LYS A 27 -0.38 -10.75 -17.17
CA LYS A 27 -0.61 -12.15 -16.77
C LYS A 27 0.37 -12.53 -15.66
N LEU A 28 -0.08 -12.41 -14.41
CA LEU A 28 0.75 -12.59 -13.21
C LEU A 28 0.26 -13.77 -12.38
N SER A 29 1.10 -14.28 -11.48
CA SER A 29 0.66 -15.22 -10.45
C SER A 29 -0.33 -14.56 -9.48
N GLN A 30 -1.18 -15.38 -8.86
CA GLN A 30 -2.07 -14.89 -7.80
C GLN A 30 -1.25 -14.27 -6.66
N LYS A 31 -0.13 -14.93 -6.29
CA LYS A 31 0.81 -14.44 -5.28
C LYS A 31 1.35 -13.04 -5.62
N ALA A 32 1.73 -12.78 -6.87
CA ALA A 32 2.22 -11.46 -7.26
C ALA A 32 1.13 -10.38 -7.21
N ILE A 33 -0.10 -10.72 -7.62
CA ILE A 33 -1.26 -9.82 -7.54
C ILE A 33 -1.54 -9.44 -6.08
N ASP A 34 -1.54 -10.44 -5.19
CA ASP A 34 -1.81 -10.25 -3.76
C ASP A 34 -0.70 -9.43 -3.09
N ALA A 35 0.57 -9.72 -3.42
CA ALA A 35 1.73 -8.97 -2.95
C ALA A 35 1.63 -7.46 -3.28
N ILE A 36 1.28 -7.11 -4.53
CA ILE A 36 1.12 -5.72 -4.96
C ILE A 36 0.01 -5.04 -4.15
N GLY A 37 -1.13 -5.71 -4.00
CA GLY A 37 -2.26 -5.16 -3.24
C GLY A 37 -1.92 -4.93 -1.77
N LEU A 38 -1.29 -5.94 -1.17
CA LEU A 38 -0.86 -5.94 0.22
C LEU A 38 0.13 -4.80 0.49
N VAL A 39 1.25 -4.74 -0.25
CA VAL A 39 2.27 -3.72 -0.04
C VAL A 39 1.70 -2.31 -0.22
N ALA A 40 0.81 -2.10 -1.20
CA ALA A 40 0.16 -0.81 -1.40
C ALA A 40 -0.68 -0.39 -0.18
N ILE A 41 -1.49 -1.31 0.38
CA ILE A 41 -2.27 -1.07 1.60
C ILE A 41 -1.37 -0.72 2.77
N HIS A 42 -0.31 -1.51 3.00
CA HIS A 42 0.59 -1.36 4.14
C HIS A 42 1.44 -0.09 4.07
N MET A 43 1.85 0.31 2.87
CA MET A 43 2.56 1.58 2.65
C MET A 43 1.61 2.79 2.64
N GLY A 44 0.29 2.58 2.68
CA GLY A 44 -0.70 3.66 2.58
C GLY A 44 -0.69 4.38 1.23
N ILE A 45 -0.22 3.71 0.18
CA ILE A 45 -0.10 4.26 -1.18
C ILE A 45 -1.02 3.57 -2.17
N LYS A 46 -1.30 4.22 -3.29
CA LYS A 46 -2.05 3.60 -4.39
C LYS A 46 -1.15 2.57 -5.10
N GLN A 47 -1.75 1.50 -5.64
CA GLN A 47 -1.03 0.50 -6.44
C GLN A 47 -0.24 1.13 -7.60
N LYS A 48 -0.81 2.15 -8.27
CA LYS A 48 -0.10 2.93 -9.30
C LYS A 48 1.24 3.47 -8.79
N SER A 49 1.22 4.11 -7.61
CA SER A 49 2.43 4.68 -7.00
C SER A 49 3.43 3.60 -6.63
N LEU A 50 2.95 2.44 -6.16
CA LEU A 50 3.82 1.29 -5.89
C LEU A 50 4.56 0.82 -7.15
N PHE A 51 3.84 0.70 -8.28
CA PHE A 51 4.48 0.37 -9.55
C PHE A 51 5.50 1.41 -9.98
N ASP A 52 5.16 2.69 -9.85
CA ASP A 52 6.08 3.78 -10.14
C ASP A 52 7.36 3.61 -9.30
N HIS A 53 7.27 3.34 -8.00
CA HIS A 53 8.46 3.09 -7.15
C HIS A 53 9.26 1.83 -7.50
N ILE A 54 8.60 0.74 -7.90
CA ILE A 54 9.28 -0.53 -8.21
C ILE A 54 10.01 -0.46 -9.55
N ILE A 55 9.46 0.27 -10.52
CA ILE A 55 9.88 0.26 -11.93
C ILE A 55 10.65 1.52 -12.33
N GLU A 56 10.68 2.56 -11.48
CA GLU A 56 11.37 3.83 -11.78
C GLU A 56 12.89 3.69 -11.92
N ASP A 57 13.51 2.72 -11.23
CA ASP A 57 14.93 2.42 -11.38
C ASP A 57 15.16 1.51 -12.59
N LEU A 58 15.50 2.15 -13.72
CA LEU A 58 15.79 1.47 -14.98
C LEU A 58 17.01 0.55 -14.89
N ASP A 59 18.03 0.90 -14.10
CA ASP A 59 19.24 0.09 -13.96
C ASP A 59 18.96 -1.19 -13.16
N ALA A 60 18.13 -1.07 -12.12
CA ALA A 60 17.65 -2.22 -11.37
C ALA A 60 16.71 -3.11 -12.20
N LEU A 61 15.91 -2.53 -13.09
CA LEU A 61 15.02 -3.26 -14.00
C LEU A 61 15.80 -3.96 -15.12
N ASP A 62 16.82 -3.30 -15.66
CA ASP A 62 17.76 -3.83 -16.64
C ASP A 62 18.54 -5.02 -16.08
N SER A 63 19.10 -4.85 -14.88
CA SER A 63 19.78 -5.92 -14.15
C SER A 63 18.85 -7.10 -13.87
N LEU A 64 17.59 -6.82 -13.52
CA LEU A 64 16.58 -7.87 -13.32
C LEU A 64 16.31 -8.64 -14.62
N ALA A 65 16.12 -7.94 -15.74
CA ALA A 65 15.81 -8.54 -17.04
C ALA A 65 16.85 -9.60 -17.44
N LYS A 66 18.14 -9.31 -17.20
CA LYS A 66 19.26 -10.24 -17.46
C LYS A 66 19.19 -11.54 -16.65
N THR A 67 18.51 -11.54 -15.50
CA THR A 67 18.40 -12.71 -14.61
C THR A 67 17.17 -13.57 -14.88
N ILE A 68 16.21 -13.09 -15.68
CA ILE A 68 14.92 -13.76 -15.88
C ILE A 68 15.09 -15.01 -16.73
N ARG A 69 14.67 -16.15 -16.18
CA ARG A 69 14.63 -17.43 -16.88
C ARG A 69 13.23 -17.64 -17.47
N ILE A 70 13.07 -17.36 -18.77
CA ILE A 70 11.77 -17.44 -19.47
C ILE A 70 11.10 -18.82 -19.30
N ARG A 71 11.87 -19.91 -19.43
CA ARG A 71 11.36 -21.28 -19.23
C ARG A 71 10.76 -21.54 -17.83
N GLN A 72 11.26 -20.85 -16.80
CA GLN A 72 10.69 -20.95 -15.45
C GLN A 72 9.45 -20.08 -15.31
N PHE A 73 9.48 -18.88 -15.91
CA PHE A 73 8.34 -17.96 -15.92
C PHE A 73 7.10 -18.58 -16.58
N GLU A 74 7.25 -19.29 -17.70
CA GLU A 74 6.13 -19.91 -18.41
C GLU A 74 5.40 -21.00 -17.62
N LYS A 75 6.08 -21.63 -16.65
CA LYS A 75 5.51 -22.67 -15.78
C LYS A 75 4.64 -22.12 -14.66
N ILE A 76 4.70 -20.81 -14.40
CA ILE A 76 3.93 -20.18 -13.33
C ILE A 76 2.45 -20.13 -13.74
N PRO A 77 1.51 -20.58 -12.88
CA PRO A 77 0.08 -20.38 -13.10
C PRO A 77 -0.26 -18.88 -13.11
N ARG A 78 -0.83 -18.39 -14.22
CA ARG A 78 -1.05 -16.95 -14.45
C ARG A 78 -2.51 -16.59 -14.59
N ARG A 79 -2.90 -15.45 -14.03
CA ARG A 79 -4.22 -14.82 -14.18
C ARG A 79 -4.06 -13.43 -14.76
N GLN A 80 -5.05 -13.02 -15.56
CA GLN A 80 -5.08 -11.66 -16.10
C GLN A 80 -5.54 -10.69 -15.03
N LYS A 81 -4.78 -9.62 -14.82
CA LYS A 81 -5.15 -8.52 -13.93
C LYS A 81 -4.81 -7.20 -14.59
N THR A 82 -5.80 -6.30 -14.64
CA THR A 82 -5.63 -4.94 -15.14
C THR A 82 -5.27 -4.00 -13.99
N PHE A 83 -4.18 -3.26 -14.15
CA PHE A 83 -3.71 -2.24 -13.21
C PHE A 83 -3.72 -0.86 -13.87
N VAL A 84 -3.79 0.18 -13.03
CA VAL A 84 -3.54 1.56 -13.42
C VAL A 84 -2.09 1.90 -13.10
N LEU A 85 -1.37 2.46 -14.07
CA LEU A 85 0.07 2.74 -14.02
C LEU A 85 0.34 4.16 -14.53
N SER A 86 1.53 4.70 -14.28
CA SER A 86 1.99 5.85 -15.06
C SER A 86 2.39 5.43 -16.46
N ARG A 87 2.28 6.36 -17.41
CA ARG A 87 2.77 6.17 -18.78
C ARG A 87 4.27 5.87 -18.80
N LYS A 88 5.05 6.59 -17.98
CA LYS A 88 6.50 6.37 -17.79
C LYS A 88 6.81 4.91 -17.43
N THR A 89 6.08 4.33 -16.48
CA THR A 89 6.24 2.93 -16.05
C THR A 89 5.99 1.94 -17.19
N ILE A 90 4.96 2.19 -18.01
CA ILE A 90 4.67 1.33 -19.17
C ILE A 90 5.71 1.45 -20.28
N GLU A 91 6.20 2.67 -20.52
CA GLU A 91 7.27 2.92 -21.49
C GLU A 91 8.56 2.24 -21.04
N ALA A 92 8.95 2.38 -19.77
CA ALA A 92 10.11 1.71 -19.17
C ALA A 92 10.05 0.17 -19.33
N LEU A 93 8.90 -0.43 -18.97
CA LEU A 93 8.68 -1.87 -19.18
C LEU A 93 8.78 -2.25 -20.66
N GLY A 94 8.27 -1.40 -21.57
CA GLY A 94 8.36 -1.61 -23.02
C GLY A 94 9.80 -1.59 -23.52
N THR A 95 10.58 -0.59 -23.13
CA THR A 95 11.99 -0.44 -23.51
C THR A 95 12.82 -1.65 -23.09
N ILE A 96 12.74 -2.05 -21.82
CA ILE A 96 13.49 -3.21 -21.31
C ILE A 96 12.99 -4.52 -21.95
N SER A 97 11.68 -4.65 -22.14
CA SER A 97 11.09 -5.83 -22.80
C SER A 97 11.63 -6.02 -24.22
N GLN A 98 11.74 -4.93 -24.99
CA GLN A 98 12.30 -4.95 -26.35
C GLN A 98 13.80 -5.22 -26.34
N ALA A 99 14.56 -4.58 -25.45
CA ALA A 99 16.01 -4.71 -25.37
C ALA A 99 16.47 -6.15 -25.05
N TYR A 100 15.73 -6.87 -24.19
CA TYR A 100 16.11 -8.20 -23.70
C TYR A 100 15.19 -9.33 -24.17
N GLY A 101 14.24 -9.06 -25.07
CA GLY A 101 13.27 -10.07 -25.54
C GLY A 101 12.45 -10.71 -24.42
N THR A 102 12.28 -10.00 -23.30
CA THR A 102 11.64 -10.52 -22.09
C THR A 102 10.21 -10.00 -21.98
N PRO A 103 9.19 -10.84 -21.69
CA PRO A 103 7.82 -10.35 -21.55
C PRO A 103 7.68 -9.33 -20.42
N ARG A 104 6.90 -8.26 -20.65
CA ARG A 104 6.56 -7.27 -19.60
C ARG A 104 5.94 -7.91 -18.35
N ASP A 105 5.14 -8.96 -18.55
CA ASP A 105 4.58 -9.77 -17.46
C ASP A 105 5.68 -10.36 -16.57
N ALA A 106 6.77 -10.85 -17.17
CA ALA A 106 7.89 -11.44 -16.42
C ALA A 106 8.67 -10.37 -15.65
N LEU A 107 8.87 -9.20 -16.25
CA LEU A 107 9.50 -8.06 -15.57
C LEU A 107 8.71 -7.69 -14.31
N VAL A 108 7.38 -7.59 -14.42
CA VAL A 108 6.52 -7.29 -13.27
C VAL A 108 6.55 -8.42 -12.23
N GLU A 109 6.35 -9.67 -12.64
CA GLU A 109 6.35 -10.85 -11.74
C GLU A 109 7.62 -10.92 -10.89
N TYR A 110 8.79 -10.75 -11.52
CA TYR A 110 10.06 -10.82 -10.81
C TYR A 110 10.40 -9.53 -10.05
N SER A 111 9.89 -8.38 -10.47
CA SER A 111 10.03 -7.15 -9.69
C SER A 111 9.25 -7.24 -8.37
N VAL A 112 8.10 -7.91 -8.38
CA VAL A 112 7.31 -8.17 -7.18
C VAL A 112 8.02 -9.12 -6.21
N LYS A 113 8.91 -10.01 -6.67
CA LYS A 113 9.73 -10.83 -5.74
C LYS A 113 10.59 -9.98 -4.80
N LYS A 114 11.03 -8.79 -5.22
CA LYS A 114 11.73 -7.85 -4.32
C LYS A 114 10.83 -7.41 -3.16
N LEU A 115 9.52 -7.32 -3.39
CA LEU A 115 8.54 -7.01 -2.33
C LEU A 115 8.41 -8.15 -1.32
N GLU A 116 8.76 -9.40 -1.63
CA GLU A 116 8.66 -10.51 -0.67
C GLU A 116 9.47 -10.22 0.61
N SER A 117 10.66 -9.63 0.47
CA SER A 117 11.48 -9.21 1.62
C SER A 117 10.80 -8.15 2.48
N ILE A 118 10.11 -7.20 1.85
CA ILE A 118 9.33 -6.14 2.52
C ILE A 118 8.13 -6.76 3.24
N ILE A 119 7.43 -7.69 2.57
CA ILE A 119 6.28 -8.39 3.12
C ILE A 119 6.68 -9.21 4.35
N SER A 120 7.82 -9.92 4.31
CA SER A 120 8.33 -10.65 5.48
C SER A 120 8.57 -9.74 6.68
N GLY A 121 9.19 -8.58 6.49
CA GLY A 121 9.35 -7.59 7.56
C GLY A 121 8.02 -7.04 8.07
N GLU A 122 7.07 -6.85 7.16
CA GLU A 122 5.73 -6.35 7.49
C GLU A 122 4.89 -7.38 8.26
N LYS A 123 5.07 -8.69 8.03
CA LYS A 123 4.45 -9.75 8.84
C LYS A 123 4.85 -9.65 10.30
N LEU A 124 6.14 -9.47 10.58
CA LEU A 124 6.62 -9.32 11.96
C LEU A 124 5.98 -8.11 12.64
N ARG A 125 5.92 -6.97 11.93
CA ARG A 125 5.24 -5.77 12.42
C ARG A 125 3.74 -5.99 12.63
N HIS A 126 3.09 -6.79 11.80
CA HIS A 126 1.67 -7.10 11.95
C HIS A 126 1.39 -7.89 13.24
N GLU A 127 2.24 -8.85 13.60
CA GLU A 127 2.14 -9.56 14.89
C GLU A 127 2.24 -8.58 16.07
N GLU A 128 3.24 -7.69 16.06
CA GLU A 128 3.38 -6.65 17.08
C GLU A 128 2.16 -5.73 17.16
N ARG A 129 1.58 -5.35 16.01
CA ARG A 129 0.35 -4.54 15.98
C ARG A 129 -0.84 -5.24 16.60
N LYS A 130 -0.99 -6.56 16.46
CA LYS A 130 -2.07 -7.32 17.12
C LYS A 130 -1.94 -7.25 18.64
N ILE A 131 -0.70 -7.37 19.16
CA ILE A 131 -0.41 -7.24 20.59
C ILE A 131 -0.77 -5.81 21.06
N LEU A 132 -0.31 -4.79 20.34
CA LEU A 132 -0.61 -3.40 20.66
C LEU A 132 -2.11 -3.08 20.60
N GLN A 133 -2.83 -3.61 19.60
CA GLN A 133 -4.28 -3.43 19.48
C GLN A 133 -4.99 -3.94 20.73
N LYS A 134 -4.62 -5.12 21.22
CA LYS A 134 -5.19 -5.67 22.45
C LYS A 134 -4.98 -4.71 23.63
N ASN A 135 -3.76 -4.21 23.81
CA ASN A 135 -3.45 -3.27 24.88
C ASN A 135 -4.27 -1.97 24.79
N VAL A 136 -4.45 -1.43 23.58
CA VAL A 136 -5.27 -0.23 23.34
C VAL A 136 -6.74 -0.50 23.66
N ILE A 137 -7.29 -1.63 23.22
CA ILE A 137 -8.68 -2.03 23.50
C ILE A 137 -8.90 -2.21 25.00
N ASP A 138 -7.97 -2.83 25.71
CA ASP A 138 -8.03 -3.00 27.15
C ASP A 138 -8.03 -1.65 27.87
N HIS A 139 -7.20 -0.70 27.44
CA HIS A 139 -7.21 0.66 27.96
C HIS A 139 -8.54 1.38 27.70
N PHE A 140 -9.09 1.30 26.49
CA PHE A 140 -10.40 1.89 26.17
C PHE A 140 -11.53 1.29 27.02
N ASN A 141 -11.48 -0.01 27.30
CA ASN A 141 -12.43 -0.66 28.18
C ASN A 141 -12.33 -0.17 29.62
N GLN A 142 -11.13 0.14 30.13
CA GLN A 142 -10.96 0.80 31.43
C GLN A 142 -11.59 2.20 31.41
N GLY A 143 -11.38 2.98 30.36
CA GLY A 143 -12.04 4.27 30.15
C GLY A 143 -13.56 4.17 30.20
N LYS A 144 -14.15 3.19 29.52
CA LYS A 144 -15.61 2.92 29.55
C LYS A 144 -16.10 2.62 30.97
N LYS A 145 -15.35 1.83 31.76
CA LYS A 145 -15.69 1.54 33.17
C LYS A 145 -15.68 2.81 34.03
N LEU A 146 -14.69 3.68 33.85
CA LEU A 146 -14.62 4.97 34.56
C LEU A 146 -15.78 5.90 34.19
N TYR A 147 -16.14 5.94 32.90
CA TYR A 147 -17.30 6.70 32.44
C TYR A 147 -18.60 6.18 33.06
N GLN A 148 -18.80 4.87 33.10
CA GLN A 148 -19.98 4.27 33.76
C GLN A 148 -20.03 4.63 35.26
N LYS A 149 -18.88 4.63 35.94
CA LYS A 149 -18.80 5.07 37.33
C LYS A 149 -19.19 6.55 37.48
N ALA A 150 -18.74 7.42 36.58
CA ALA A 150 -19.10 8.84 36.59
C ALA A 150 -20.62 9.04 36.40
N ILE A 151 -21.24 8.32 35.45
CA ILE A 151 -22.69 8.34 35.24
C ILE A 151 -23.42 7.94 36.53
N ASN A 152 -22.97 6.87 37.20
CA ASN A 152 -23.64 6.38 38.40
C ASN A 152 -23.55 7.36 39.58
N ILE A 153 -22.52 8.21 39.64
CA ILE A 153 -22.31 9.18 40.73
C ILE A 153 -22.99 10.53 40.43
N LEU A 154 -22.84 11.04 39.21
CA LEU A 154 -23.22 12.42 38.84
C LEU A 154 -24.50 12.48 37.99
N GLY A 155 -24.92 11.35 37.42
CA GLY A 155 -25.99 11.28 36.43
C GLY A 155 -25.47 11.51 35.00
N LYS A 156 -26.21 10.98 34.02
CA LYS A 156 -25.83 11.04 32.60
C LYS A 156 -25.81 12.47 32.04
N ASP A 157 -26.71 13.33 32.52
CA ASP A 157 -26.88 14.70 32.03
C ASP A 157 -25.88 15.70 32.60
N ASP A 158 -25.05 15.29 33.56
CA ASP A 158 -24.02 16.15 34.13
C ASP A 158 -23.01 16.62 33.05
N PRO A 159 -22.61 17.90 33.04
CA PRO A 159 -21.64 18.41 32.07
C PRO A 159 -20.30 17.66 32.03
N PHE A 160 -19.83 17.12 33.17
CA PHE A 160 -18.66 16.25 33.24
C PHE A 160 -18.89 14.95 32.45
N CYS A 161 -20.01 14.28 32.70
CA CYS A 161 -20.38 13.05 32.00
C CYS A 161 -20.52 13.28 30.50
N ARG A 162 -21.20 14.35 30.06
CA ARG A 162 -21.32 14.69 28.63
C ARG A 162 -19.98 14.97 27.94
N ARG A 163 -19.01 15.56 28.64
CA ARG A 163 -17.65 15.75 28.12
C ARG A 163 -16.90 14.43 28.03
N PHE A 164 -17.03 13.58 29.05
CA PHE A 164 -16.39 12.26 29.06
C PHE A 164 -16.96 11.34 27.97
N GLU A 165 -18.27 11.39 27.73
CA GLU A 165 -18.94 10.65 26.66
C GLU A 165 -18.28 10.88 25.29
N LYS A 166 -17.90 12.12 24.97
CA LYS A 166 -17.21 12.45 23.72
C LYS A 166 -15.87 11.72 23.58
N ALA A 167 -15.11 11.61 24.67
CA ALA A 167 -13.85 10.88 24.67
C ALA A 167 -14.08 9.38 24.47
N ILE A 168 -15.10 8.80 25.13
CA ILE A 168 -15.47 7.39 24.94
C ILE A 168 -15.89 7.10 23.50
N PHE A 169 -16.69 7.99 22.91
CA PHE A 169 -17.11 7.86 21.52
C PHE A 169 -15.91 7.91 20.56
N ALA A 170 -14.97 8.83 20.77
CA ALA A 170 -13.74 8.88 19.97
C ALA A 170 -12.90 7.59 20.10
N CYS A 171 -12.79 7.02 21.31
CA CYS A 171 -12.14 5.73 21.52
C CYS A 171 -12.84 4.58 20.78
N GLN A 172 -14.18 4.54 20.79
CA GLN A 172 -14.96 3.52 20.05
C GLN A 172 -14.69 3.59 18.55
N LYS A 173 -14.76 4.80 17.97
CA LYS A 173 -14.44 5.00 16.56
C LYS A 173 -13.01 4.59 16.22
N THR A 174 -12.05 4.96 17.07
CA THR A 174 -10.64 4.56 16.90
C THR A 174 -10.48 3.04 16.95
N GLN A 175 -11.19 2.36 17.85
CA GLN A 175 -11.17 0.89 17.94
C GLN A 175 -11.66 0.23 16.65
N GLU A 176 -12.73 0.75 16.04
CA GLU A 176 -13.25 0.28 14.75
C GLU A 176 -12.23 0.48 13.63
N GLU A 177 -11.66 1.68 13.51
CA GLU A 177 -10.65 2.00 12.50
C GLU A 177 -9.40 1.10 12.60
N LEU A 178 -8.90 0.85 13.82
CA LEU A 178 -7.79 -0.08 14.05
C LEU A 178 -8.13 -1.52 13.67
N THR A 179 -9.37 -1.95 13.95
CA THR A 179 -9.85 -3.29 13.61
C THR A 179 -9.96 -3.47 12.11
N ASP A 180 -10.48 -2.48 11.40
CA ASP A 180 -10.58 -2.49 9.94
C ASP A 180 -9.21 -2.52 9.27
N PHE A 181 -8.25 -1.75 9.79
CA PHE A 181 -6.87 -1.78 9.30
C PHE A 181 -6.24 -3.16 9.45
N LEU A 182 -6.38 -3.79 10.61
CA LEU A 182 -5.83 -5.12 10.86
C LEU A 182 -6.55 -6.22 10.07
N ASN A 183 -7.86 -6.12 9.89
CA ASN A 183 -8.62 -7.05 9.05
C ASN A 183 -8.17 -7.01 7.60
N LYS A 184 -7.94 -5.82 7.03
CA LYS A 184 -7.37 -5.68 5.67
C LYS A 184 -5.97 -6.27 5.57
N SER A 185 -5.24 -6.30 6.68
CA SER A 185 -3.89 -6.83 6.77
C SER A 185 -3.83 -8.35 6.97
N LYS A 186 -4.95 -9.05 7.25
CA LYS A 186 -4.98 -10.51 7.48
C LYS A 186 -4.44 -11.33 6.31
N VAL A 187 -4.50 -10.80 5.10
CA VAL A 187 -3.88 -11.43 3.92
C VAL A 187 -2.37 -11.65 4.11
N LEU A 188 -1.70 -10.90 5.01
CA LEU A 188 -0.32 -11.16 5.41
C LEU A 188 -0.13 -12.52 6.08
N GLU A 189 -1.12 -13.01 6.82
CA GLU A 189 -0.96 -14.25 7.61
C GLU A 189 -0.82 -15.46 6.68
N GLU A 190 -1.52 -15.44 5.55
CA GLU A 190 -1.55 -16.52 4.55
C GLU A 190 -0.51 -16.38 3.42
N PHE A 191 0.23 -15.28 3.35
CA PHE A 191 1.17 -14.98 2.26
C PHE A 191 2.48 -15.79 2.25
#